data_AF-A0A176VEA3-F1
#
_entry.id   AF-A0A176VEA3-F1
#
_cell.length_a   1.000
_cell.length_b   1.000
_cell.length_c   1.000
_cell.angle_alpha   90.00
_cell.angle_beta   90.00
_cell.angle_gamma   90.00
#
_symmetry.space_group_name_H-M   'P 1'
#
loop_
_entity.id
_entity.type
_entity.pdbx_description
1 polymer ?
#
loop_
_entity_poly.entity_id
_entity_poly.type
_entity_poly.pdbx_seq_one_letter_code
_entity_poly.pdbx_strand_id
1 'polypeptide(L)'
;MGPPRPPGVLPGVQLVPMRTVIPSLIASCAIAYACWDLTRNRHLLGGTCAKTYADKDWEEETLAKFDSGWPREAEMAIPRFTYFDNRFRALSI
;
A
#
# COMPACT_ATOMS: atom_id res chain seq x y z
N MET A 1 -6.76 40.41 -35.84
CA MET A 1 -7.95 39.52 -35.86
C MET A 1 -7.45 38.10 -35.69
N GLY A 2 -7.81 37.41 -34.61
CA GLY A 2 -7.45 36.00 -34.43
C GLY A 2 -8.15 35.10 -35.46
N PRO A 3 -7.69 33.85 -35.65
CA PRO A 3 -8.33 32.91 -36.55
C PRO A 3 -9.81 32.72 -36.16
N PRO A 4 -10.71 32.51 -37.15
CA PRO A 4 -12.13 32.33 -36.88
C PRO A 4 -12.35 31.13 -35.95
N ARG A 5 -13.17 31.32 -34.91
CA ARG A 5 -13.47 30.25 -33.95
C ARG A 5 -14.19 29.10 -34.65
N PRO A 6 -13.82 27.84 -34.38
CA PRO A 6 -14.56 26.70 -34.90
C PRO A 6 -16.02 26.72 -34.39
N PRO A 7 -16.99 26.31 -35.23
CA PRO A 7 -18.40 26.30 -34.85
C PRO A 7 -18.63 25.34 -33.68
N GLY A 8 -19.29 25.81 -32.61
CA GLY A 8 -19.64 25.02 -31.41
C GLY A 8 -18.93 25.40 -30.10
N VAL A 9 -18.05 26.41 -30.10
CA VAL A 9 -17.32 26.83 -28.88
C VAL A 9 -17.98 28.02 -28.19
N LEU A 10 -18.50 27.80 -26.98
CA LEU A 10 -19.06 28.85 -26.11
C LEU A 10 -17.98 29.88 -25.72
N PRO A 11 -18.34 31.18 -25.61
CA PRO A 11 -17.39 32.21 -25.19
C PRO A 11 -16.83 31.90 -23.79
N GLY A 12 -15.50 31.82 -23.67
CA GLY A 12 -14.81 31.57 -22.40
C GLY A 12 -14.21 30.17 -22.21
N VAL A 13 -14.56 29.20 -23.08
CA VAL A 13 -14.00 27.84 -23.01
C VAL A 13 -13.00 27.63 -24.15
N GLN A 14 -11.72 27.50 -23.81
CA GLN A 14 -10.69 27.12 -24.77
C GLN A 14 -10.61 25.59 -24.85
N LEU A 15 -10.78 25.02 -26.04
CA LEU A 15 -10.53 23.61 -26.30
C LEU A 15 -9.02 23.38 -26.38
N VAL A 16 -8.44 22.77 -25.36
CA VAL A 16 -7.02 22.40 -25.36
C VAL A 16 -6.85 21.16 -26.25
N PRO A 17 -5.95 21.20 -27.25
CA PRO A 17 -5.75 20.05 -28.13
C PRO A 17 -5.14 18.87 -27.36
N MET A 18 -5.74 17.68 -27.47
CA MET A 18 -5.29 16.47 -26.75
C MET A 18 -3.81 16.12 -26.95
N ARG A 19 -3.24 16.51 -28.11
CA ARG A 19 -1.81 16.35 -28.43
C ARG A 19 -0.88 17.13 -27.49
N THR A 20 -1.40 18.13 -26.78
CA THR A 20 -0.66 18.92 -25.78
C THR A 20 -0.98 18.50 -24.34
N VAL A 21 -2.17 17.95 -24.12
CA VAL A 21 -2.62 17.47 -22.81
C VAL A 21 -1.87 16.20 -22.39
N ILE A 22 -1.69 15.25 -23.32
CA ILE A 22 -1.00 13.98 -23.02
C ILE A 22 0.46 14.18 -22.60
N PRO A 23 1.32 14.91 -23.34
CA PRO A 23 2.72 15.10 -22.93
C PRO A 23 2.85 15.94 -21.67
N SER A 24 1.96 16.91 -21.43
CA SER A 24 1.98 17.71 -20.20
C SER A 24 1.61 16.89 -18.96
N LEU A 25 0.66 15.96 -19.08
CA LEU A 25 0.35 14.99 -18.03
C LEU A 25 1.56 14.11 -17.70
N ILE A 26 2.18 13.51 -18.71
CA ILE A 26 3.35 12.64 -18.52
C ILE A 26 4.51 13.42 -17.87
N ALA A 27 4.76 14.65 -18.34
CA ALA A 27 5.78 15.51 -17.76
C ALA A 27 5.48 15.84 -16.29
N SER A 28 4.22 16.11 -15.95
CA SER A 28 3.82 16.38 -14.56
C SER A 28 4.03 15.17 -13.66
N CYS A 29 3.72 13.96 -14.13
CA CYS A 29 3.94 12.73 -13.38
C CYS A 29 5.43 12.45 -13.17
N ALA A 30 6.27 12.70 -14.18
CA ALA A 30 7.71 12.52 -14.08
C ALA A 30 8.35 13.49 -13.06
N ILE A 31 7.96 14.77 -13.08
CA ILE A 31 8.44 15.77 -12.12
C ILE A 31 7.96 15.43 -10.70
N ALA A 32 6.71 15.02 -10.55
CA ALA A 32 6.17 14.57 -9.26
C ALA A 32 6.92 13.35 -8.72
N TYR A 33 7.24 12.37 -9.57
CA TYR A 33 8.01 11.19 -9.18
C TYR A 33 9.43 11.55 -8.75
N ALA A 34 10.11 12.44 -9.49
CA ALA A 34 11.44 12.90 -9.10
C ALA A 34 11.42 13.63 -7.75
N CYS A 35 10.43 14.50 -7.53
CA CYS A 35 10.25 15.17 -6.24
C CYS A 35 9.98 14.16 -5.11
N TRP A 36 9.15 13.15 -5.38
CA TRP A 36 8.87 12.07 -4.43
C TRP A 36 10.12 11.25 -4.09
N ASP A 37 10.92 10.85 -5.08
CA ASP A 37 12.15 10.06 -4.85
C ASP A 37 13.19 10.84 -4.01
N LEU A 38 13.41 12.12 -4.34
CA LEU A 38 14.32 12.99 -3.61
C LEU A 38 13.87 13.23 -2.16
N THR A 39 12.57 13.41 -1.93
CA THR A 39 12.05 13.67 -0.58
C THR A 39 11.92 12.41 0.25
N ARG A 40 11.45 11.31 -0.35
CA ARG A 40 11.09 10.07 0.35
C ARG A 40 12.24 9.07 0.46
N ASN A 41 13.04 8.88 -0.59
CA ASN A 41 14.10 7.86 -0.59
C ASN A 41 15.47 8.46 -0.25
N ARG A 42 15.70 9.73 -0.58
CA ARG A 42 16.92 10.46 -0.22
C ARG A 42 16.79 11.33 1.04
N HIS A 43 15.59 11.37 1.62
CA HIS A 43 15.31 11.97 2.94
C HIS A 43 15.79 13.43 3.06
N LEU A 44 15.70 14.23 1.98
CA LEU A 44 16.16 15.62 1.97
C LEU A 44 15.47 16.52 3.00
N LEU A 45 14.26 16.16 3.42
CA LEU A 45 13.49 16.90 4.43
C LEU A 45 13.67 16.36 5.85
N GLY A 46 14.58 15.41 6.04
CA GLY A 46 14.81 14.77 7.33
C GLY A 46 13.69 13.81 7.71
N GLY A 47 14.08 12.63 8.15
CA GLY A 47 13.15 11.58 8.54
C GLY A 47 13.88 10.25 8.57
N THR A 48 13.40 9.32 9.38
CA THR A 48 13.91 7.96 9.43
C THR A 48 12.77 7.03 9.02
N CYS A 49 13.07 6.05 8.15
CA CYS A 49 12.11 4.96 7.92
C CYS A 49 12.03 4.11 9.19
N ALA A 50 10.83 3.67 9.56
CA ALA A 50 10.65 2.77 10.68
C ALA A 50 11.43 1.48 10.41
N LYS A 51 12.15 0.98 11.42
CA LYS A 51 12.96 -0.24 11.32
C LYS A 51 12.15 -1.45 10.82
N THR A 52 10.89 -1.48 11.24
CA THR A 52 9.81 -2.40 10.83
C THR A 52 9.54 -2.46 9.33
N TYR A 53 9.88 -1.41 8.58
CA TYR A 53 9.72 -1.31 7.12
C TYR A 53 11.08 -1.39 6.38
N ALA A 54 12.18 -1.09 7.06
CA ALA A 54 13.52 -1.18 6.50
C ALA A 54 14.09 -2.60 6.55
N ASP A 55 13.73 -3.36 7.60
CA ASP A 55 14.13 -4.75 7.77
C ASP A 55 13.10 -5.68 7.12
N LYS A 56 13.50 -6.37 6.05
CA LYS A 56 12.67 -7.37 5.38
C LYS A 56 12.30 -8.54 6.29
N ASP A 57 13.17 -8.82 7.26
CA ASP A 57 12.97 -9.85 8.28
C ASP A 57 11.68 -9.61 9.09
N TRP A 58 11.30 -8.35 9.29
CA TRP A 58 10.07 -8.03 10.01
C TRP A 58 8.81 -8.41 9.22
N GLU A 59 8.83 -8.27 7.89
CA GLU A 59 7.72 -8.71 7.04
C GLU A 59 7.58 -10.23 7.09
N GLU A 60 8.69 -10.96 7.03
CA GLU A 60 8.73 -12.43 7.13
C GLU A 60 8.24 -12.94 8.50
N GLU A 61 8.68 -12.33 9.60
CA GLU A 61 8.20 -12.66 10.94
C GLU A 61 6.72 -12.33 11.12
N THR A 62 6.24 -11.25 10.50
CA THR A 62 4.83 -10.85 10.57
C THR A 62 3.96 -11.83 9.78
N LEU A 63 4.38 -12.21 8.57
CA LEU A 63 3.74 -13.25 7.76
C LEU A 63 3.71 -14.59 8.50
N ALA A 64 4.83 -15.01 9.09
CA ALA A 64 4.89 -16.23 9.89
C ALA A 64 3.92 -16.19 11.08
N LYS A 65 3.78 -15.06 11.76
CA LYS A 65 2.82 -14.87 12.87
C LYS A 65 1.36 -14.83 12.43
N PHE A 66 1.09 -14.42 11.19
CA PHE A 66 -0.25 -14.54 10.60
C PHE A 66 -0.63 -15.99 10.32
N ASP A 67 0.32 -16.79 9.83
CA ASP A 67 0.12 -18.21 9.52
C ASP A 67 0.13 -19.11 10.77
N SER A 68 1.01 -18.85 11.73
CA SER A 68 1.15 -19.65 12.96
C SER A 68 0.16 -19.28 14.07
N GLY A 69 -0.65 -18.23 13.85
CA GLY A 69 -1.54 -17.65 14.84
C GLY A 69 -0.88 -16.56 15.68
N TRP A 70 -1.58 -15.42 15.81
CA TRP A 70 -1.09 -14.26 16.53
C TRP A 70 -1.09 -14.52 18.05
N PRO A 71 -0.01 -14.16 18.78
CA PRO A 71 0.01 -14.33 20.22
C PRO A 71 -1.08 -13.48 20.86
N ARG A 72 -2.00 -14.12 21.60
CA ARG A 72 -3.04 -13.45 22.40
C ARG A 72 -2.70 -13.64 23.87
N GLU A 73 -2.78 -12.56 24.65
CA GLU A 73 -2.53 -12.57 26.12
C GLU A 73 -3.56 -13.40 26.93
N ALA A 74 -4.55 -14.01 26.26
CA ALA A 74 -5.53 -14.88 26.87
C ALA A 74 -5.89 -16.06 25.95
N GLU A 75 -4.90 -16.85 25.55
CA GLU A 75 -5.17 -18.23 25.10
C GLU A 75 -4.35 -19.25 25.89
N MET A 76 -5.06 -19.82 26.85
CA MET A 76 -4.77 -21.08 27.52
C MET A 76 -4.31 -22.14 26.50
N ALA A 77 -3.12 -22.68 26.73
CA ALA A 77 -2.54 -23.80 26.01
C ALA A 77 -3.40 -25.06 26.17
N ILE A 78 -4.41 -25.24 25.32
CA ILE A 78 -5.06 -26.53 25.10
C ILE A 78 -5.35 -26.64 23.60
N PRO A 79 -4.64 -27.52 22.85
CA PRO A 79 -5.07 -27.87 21.51
C PRO A 79 -6.50 -28.42 21.61
N ARG A 80 -7.46 -27.78 20.94
CA ARG A 80 -8.88 -28.17 20.90
C ARG A 80 -9.12 -29.62 20.40
N PHE A 81 -8.07 -30.31 19.94
CA PHE A 81 -8.12 -31.70 19.50
C PHE A 81 -7.60 -32.73 20.53
N THR A 82 -6.80 -32.35 21.54
CA THR A 82 -6.22 -33.31 22.51
C THR A 82 -7.05 -33.48 23.79
N TYR A 83 -7.96 -32.55 24.10
CA TYR A 83 -8.79 -32.62 25.31
C TYR A 83 -10.01 -33.56 25.17
N PHE A 84 -10.50 -33.78 23.94
CA PHE A 84 -11.61 -34.70 23.69
C PHE A 84 -11.12 -36.15 23.67
N ASP A 85 -9.96 -36.44 23.08
CA ASP A 85 -9.44 -37.81 22.90
C ASP A 85 -9.04 -38.46 24.24
N ASN A 86 -8.36 -37.72 25.14
CA ASN A 86 -7.91 -38.25 26.43
C ASN A 86 -9.06 -38.52 27.43
N ARG A 87 -10.25 -37.94 27.24
CA ARG A 87 -11.40 -38.18 28.12
C ARG A 87 -12.21 -39.42 27.72
N PHE A 88 -12.23 -39.80 26.44
CA PHE A 88 -12.91 -41.02 25.98
C PHE A 88 -12.08 -42.28 26.28
N ARG A 89 -10.74 -42.21 26.22
CA ARG A 89 -9.87 -43.34 26.63
C ARG A 89 -9.88 -43.60 28.14
N ALA A 90 -10.17 -42.60 28.98
CA ALA A 90 -10.22 -42.77 30.44
C ALA A 90 -11.56 -43.30 30.97
N LEU A 91 -12.58 -43.42 30.12
CA LEU A 91 -13.92 -43.92 30.46
C LEU A 91 -14.22 -45.31 29.87
N SER A 92 -13.24 -45.97 29.24
CA SER A 92 -13.38 -47.31 28.63
C SER A 92 -12.63 -48.41 29.40
N ILE A 93 -12.45 -48.27 30.71
CA ILE A 93 -11.98 -49.32 31.63
C ILE A 93 -13.04 -49.51 32.71
#